data_AF-A0A6M0A3I6-F1
#
_entry.id   AF-A0A6M0A3I6-F1
#
_cell.length_a   1.000
_cell.length_b   1.000
_cell.length_c   1.000
_cell.angle_alpha   90.00
_cell.angle_beta   90.00
_cell.angle_gamma   90.00
#
_symmetry.space_group_name_H-M   'P 1'
#
loop_
_entity.id
_entity.type
_entity.pdbx_description
1 polymer ?
#
loop_
_entity_poly.entity_id
_entity_poly.type
_entity_poly.pdbx_seq_one_letter_code
_entity_poly.pdbx_strand_id
1 'polypeptide(L)' 'MSRQELETMFGIDDLKKTRFAQELIAESKTEGKLEGKLEVIPSLLRKGFSVEEIAEILELEIEQVRQAIANLN' A
#
# COMPACT_ATOMS: atom_id res chain seq x y z
N MET A 1 -11.05 27.72 9.69
CA MET A 1 -11.24 26.45 10.40
C MET A 1 -10.04 25.55 10.13
N SER A 2 -9.38 25.05 11.16
CA SER A 2 -8.24 24.16 11.06
C SER A 2 -8.67 22.69 11.03
N ARG A 3 -7.80 21.80 10.55
CA ARG A 3 -8.01 20.34 10.61
C ARG A 3 -8.30 19.88 12.04
N GLN A 4 -7.58 20.40 13.03
CA GLN A 4 -7.78 20.05 14.44
C GLN A 4 -9.13 20.52 14.99
N GLU A 5 -9.61 21.70 14.57
CA GLU A 5 -10.95 22.18 14.92
C GLU A 5 -12.03 21.27 14.34
N LEU A 6 -11.88 20.83 13.08
CA LEU A 6 -12.81 19.88 12.45
C LEU A 6 -12.75 18.50 13.13
N GLU A 7 -11.55 17.99 13.45
CA GLU A 7 -11.40 16.70 14.13
C GLU A 7 -12.09 16.68 15.50
N THR A 8 -12.02 17.80 16.22
CA THR A 8 -12.71 17.99 17.50
C THR A 8 -14.22 18.07 17.32
N MET A 9 -14.70 18.86 16.34
CA MET A 9 -16.14 19.02 16.07
C MET A 9 -16.82 17.72 15.63
N PHE A 10 -16.12 16.86 14.89
CA PHE A 10 -16.66 15.59 14.40
C PHE A 10 -16.32 14.38 15.29
N GLY A 11 -15.71 14.58 16.46
CA GLY A 11 -15.37 13.48 17.37
C GLY A 11 -14.49 12.41 16.73
N ILE A 12 -13.57 12.81 15.85
CA ILE A 12 -12.80 11.89 14.99
C ILE A 12 -11.94 10.92 15.83
N ASP A 13 -11.49 11.33 17.00
CA ASP A 13 -10.75 10.46 17.92
C ASP A 13 -11.59 9.29 18.46
N ASP A 14 -12.90 9.48 18.64
CA ASP A 14 -13.79 8.41 19.05
C ASP A 14 -14.19 7.53 17.86
N LEU A 15 -14.36 8.13 16.67
CA LEU A 15 -14.58 7.37 15.44
C LEU A 15 -13.42 6.42 15.14
N LYS A 16 -12.16 6.88 15.28
CA LYS A 16 -10.96 6.05 15.08
C LYS A 16 -10.87 4.86 16.05
N LYS A 17 -11.51 4.94 17.22
CA LYS A 17 -11.55 3.84 18.20
C LYS A 17 -12.62 2.80 17.86
N THR A 18 -13.56 3.11 16.96
CA THR A 18 -14.57 2.13 16.55
C THR A 18 -13.89 0.94 15.87
N ARG A 19 -14.46 -0.25 16.06
CA ARG A 19 -13.97 -1.48 15.44
C ARG A 19 -13.87 -1.34 13.91
N PHE A 20 -14.89 -0.75 13.30
CA PHE A 20 -14.93 -0.48 11.86
C PHE A 20 -13.75 0.39 11.40
N ALA A 21 -13.45 1.50 12.11
CA ALA A 21 -12.32 2.35 11.75
C ALA A 21 -10.97 1.65 11.93
N GLN A 22 -10.83 0.81 12.95
CA GLN A 22 -9.60 0.03 13.17
C GLN A 22 -9.40 -1.01 12.06
N GLU A 23 -10.47 -1.69 11.64
CA GLU A 23 -10.46 -2.63 10.51
C GLU A 23 -10.04 -1.89 9.22
N LEU A 24 -10.66 -0.75 8.91
CA LEU A 24 -10.27 0.09 7.75
C LEU A 24 -8.80 0.56 7.81
N ILE A 25 -8.30 0.95 8.99
CA ILE A 25 -6.90 1.37 9.16
C ILE A 25 -5.95 0.17 8.96
N ALA A 26 -6.34 -1.02 9.39
CA ALA A 26 -5.54 -2.22 9.20
C ALA A 26 -5.51 -2.67 7.73
N GLU A 27 -6.66 -2.63 7.05
CA GLU A 27 -6.79 -2.90 5.62
C GLU A 27 -5.95 -1.91 4.80
N SER A 28 -6.14 -0.60 5.01
CA SER A 28 -5.37 0.43 4.30
C SER A 28 -3.86 0.36 4.54
N LYS A 29 -3.40 -0.05 5.74
CA LYS A 29 -1.97 -0.31 5.98
C LYS A 29 -1.44 -1.49 5.17
N THR A 30 -2.27 -2.51 4.97
CA THR A 30 -1.90 -3.70 4.21
C THR A 30 -1.86 -3.39 2.72
N GLU A 31 -2.90 -2.69 2.23
CA GLU A 31 -2.96 -2.18 0.85
C GLU A 31 -1.79 -1.25 0.54
N GLY A 32 -1.52 -0.25 1.40
CA GLY A 32 -0.41 0.68 1.18
C GLY A 32 0.98 0.03 1.19
N LYS A 33 1.17 -1.05 1.96
CA LYS A 33 2.41 -1.84 1.89
C LYS A 33 2.53 -2.57 0.56
N LEU A 34 1.44 -3.14 0.04
CA LEU A 34 1.42 -3.81 -1.25
C LEU A 34 1.65 -2.80 -2.38
N GLU A 35 0.94 -1.69 -2.39
CA GLU A 35 1.10 -0.61 -3.37
C GLU A 35 2.54 -0.10 -3.42
N GLY A 36 3.15 0.17 -2.26
CA GLY A 36 4.55 0.60 -2.20
C GLY A 36 5.55 -0.44 -2.74
N LYS A 37 5.28 -1.75 -2.54
CA LYS A 37 6.08 -2.83 -3.16
C LYS A 37 5.90 -2.83 -4.69
N LEU A 38 4.68 -2.66 -5.18
CA LEU A 38 4.39 -2.64 -6.62
C LEU A 38 5.01 -1.41 -7.32
N GLU A 39 5.01 -0.25 -6.68
CA GLU A 39 5.53 1.01 -7.23
C GLU A 39 7.04 0.98 -7.49
N VAL A 40 7.81 0.16 -6.75
CA VAL A 40 9.27 0.05 -6.95
C VAL A 40 9.68 -0.95 -8.04
N ILE A 41 8.76 -1.82 -8.49
CA ILE A 41 9.02 -2.84 -9.53
C ILE A 41 9.66 -2.24 -10.81
N PRO A 42 9.16 -1.14 -11.40
CA PRO A 42 9.75 -0.55 -12.62
C PRO A 42 11.20 -0.12 -12.42
N SER A 43 11.54 0.37 -11.23
CA SER A 43 12.90 0.81 -10.90
C SER A 43 13.86 -0.37 -10.73
N LEU A 44 13.39 -1.49 -10.19
CA LEU A 44 14.16 -2.73 -10.09
C LEU A 44 14.40 -3.36 -11.47
N LEU A 45 13.40 -3.40 -12.33
CA LEU A 45 13.56 -3.87 -13.71
C LEU A 45 14.59 -3.05 -14.49
N ARG A 46 14.53 -1.72 -14.37
CA ARG A 46 15.54 -0.83 -15.00
C ARG A 46 16.95 -1.06 -14.48
N LYS A 47 17.10 -1.58 -13.27
CA LYS A 47 18.40 -1.95 -12.68
C LYS A 47 18.88 -3.35 -13.10
N GLY A 48 18.07 -4.09 -13.87
CA GLY A 48 18.43 -5.39 -14.43
C GLY A 48 18.04 -6.60 -13.59
N PHE A 49 17.25 -6.42 -12.53
CA PHE A 49 16.72 -7.54 -11.75
C PHE A 49 15.70 -8.33 -12.58
N SER A 50 15.74 -9.66 -12.45
CA SER A 50 14.76 -10.58 -13.03
C SER A 50 13.43 -10.55 -12.27
N VAL A 51 12.37 -11.09 -12.89
CA VAL A 51 11.04 -11.15 -12.27
C VAL A 51 11.06 -11.98 -10.99
N GLU A 52 11.81 -13.08 -11.01
CA GLU A 52 11.99 -14.00 -9.90
C GLU A 52 12.74 -13.34 -8.73
N GLU A 53 13.82 -12.60 -9.00
CA GLU A 53 14.56 -11.84 -7.97
C GLU A 53 13.71 -10.72 -7.37
N ILE A 54 12.90 -10.03 -8.19
CA ILE A 54 12.00 -8.98 -7.71
C ILE A 54 10.92 -9.58 -6.80
N ALA A 55 10.36 -10.73 -7.18
CA ALA A 55 9.39 -11.45 -6.36
C ALA A 55 9.98 -11.84 -5.00
N GLU A 56 11.23 -12.34 -4.99
CA GLU A 56 11.95 -12.65 -3.76
C GLU A 56 12.23 -11.41 -2.90
N ILE A 57 12.81 -10.35 -3.48
CA ILE A 57 13.16 -9.11 -2.77
C ILE A 57 11.94 -8.45 -2.14
N LEU A 58 10.83 -8.44 -2.86
CA LEU A 58 9.59 -7.80 -2.42
C LEU A 58 8.70 -8.76 -1.65
N GLU A 59 9.08 -10.02 -1.45
CA GLU A 59 8.25 -11.06 -0.84
C GLU A 59 6.83 -11.08 -1.46
N LEU A 60 6.78 -11.13 -2.79
CA LEU A 60 5.56 -11.20 -3.60
C LEU A 60 5.53 -12.50 -4.39
N GLU A 61 4.34 -12.90 -4.80
CA GLU A 61 4.19 -13.96 -5.78
C GLU A 61 4.70 -13.50 -7.16
N ILE A 62 5.32 -14.40 -7.91
CA ILE A 62 5.83 -14.13 -9.25
C ILE A 62 4.71 -13.56 -10.15
N GLU A 63 3.50 -14.09 -10.04
CA GLU A 63 2.35 -13.61 -10.81
C GLU A 63 1.97 -12.17 -10.46
N GLN A 64 2.10 -11.74 -9.20
CA GLN A 64 1.83 -10.35 -8.83
C GLN A 64 2.83 -9.40 -9.49
N VAL A 65 4.10 -9.79 -9.54
CA VAL A 65 5.15 -9.02 -10.24
C VAL A 65 4.86 -8.98 -11.74
N ARG A 66 4.50 -10.11 -12.37
CA ARG A 66 4.15 -10.16 -13.80
C ARG A 66 2.97 -9.27 -14.14
N GLN A 67 1.91 -9.30 -13.33
CA GLN A 67 0.74 -8.45 -13.52
C GLN A 67 1.09 -6.97 -13.39
N ALA A 68 1.88 -6.61 -12.37
CA ALA A 68 2.35 -5.24 -12.20
C ALA A 68 3.12 -4.74 -13.41
N ILE A 69 3.97 -5.58 -14.00
CA ILE A 69 4.72 -5.26 -15.23
C ILE A 69 3.80 -5.12 -16.43
N ALA A 70 2.83 -6.03 -16.59
CA ALA A 70 1.88 -5.99 -17.69
C ALA A 70 1.05 -4.68 -17.68
N ASN A 71 0.72 -4.17 -16.50
CA ASN A 71 -0.02 -2.93 -16.29
C ASN A 71 0.81 -1.64 -16.45
N LEU A 72 2.13 -1.72 -16.68
CA LEU A 72 2.97 -0.56 -16.98
C LEU A 72 2.89 -0.10 -18.44
N ASN A 73 2.22 -0.87 -19.31
CA ASN A 73 2.08 -0.62 -20.74
C ASN A 73 0.80 0.15 -21.07
#